data_AF-A0A946GAN8-F1
#
_entry.id   AF-A0A946GAN8-F1
#
_cell.length_a   1.000
_cell.length_b   1.000
_cell.length_c   1.000
_cell.angle_alpha   90.00
_cell.angle_beta   90.00
_cell.angle_gamma   90.00
#
_symmetry.space_group_name_H-M   'P 1'
#
loop_
_entity.id
_entity.type
_entity.pdbx_description
1 polymer ?
#
loop_
_entity_poly.entity_id
_entity_poly.type
_entity_poly.pdbx_seq_one_letter_code
_entity_poly.pdbx_strand_id
1 'polypeptide(L)' 'MNAVDLASSAQSDPEPPAGISLGQQALWLVKAGRWDDSHDLCQNVPDPEGAWIHAYL' A
#
# COMPACT_ATOMS: atom_id res chain seq x y z
N MET A 1 13.30 1.11 -1.96
CA MET A 1 12.54 2.28 -2.43
C MET A 1 12.22 3.16 -1.23
N ASN A 2 12.28 4.49 -1.34
CA ASN A 2 11.89 5.39 -0.25
C ASN A 2 10.38 5.75 -0.35
N ALA A 3 9.83 6.46 0.64
CA ALA A 3 8.40 6.80 0.69
C ALA A 3 7.95 7.77 -0.43
N VAL A 4 8.81 8.71 -0.84
CA VAL A 4 8.50 9.67 -1.92
C VAL A 4 8.43 8.95 -3.27
N ASP A 5 9.37 8.04 -3.52
CA ASP A 5 9.40 7.21 -4.73
C ASP A 5 8.14 6.32 -4.80
N LEU A 6 7.76 5.70 -3.67
CA LEU A 6 6.56 4.85 -3.56
C LEU A 6 5.28 5.64 -3.85
N ALA A 7 5.16 6.84 -3.27
CA ALA A 7 3.99 7.68 -3.46
C ALA A 7 3.90 8.26 -4.89
N SER A 8 5.04 8.52 -5.53
CA SER A 8 5.12 8.99 -6.90
C SER A 8 4.71 7.89 -7.87
N SER A 9 5.25 6.67 -7.72
CA SER A 9 4.92 5.54 -8.60
C SER A 9 3.44 5.16 -8.52
N ALA A 10 2.79 5.30 -7.36
CA ALA A 10 1.36 5.05 -7.21
C ALA A 10 0.46 5.94 -8.09
N GLN A 11 0.97 7.09 -8.55
CA GLN A 11 0.23 8.02 -9.41
C GLN A 11 0.53 7.83 -10.90
N SER A 12 1.64 7.16 -11.24
CA SER A 12 2.12 7.03 -12.62
C SER A 12 2.08 5.60 -13.15
N ASP A 13 2.22 4.61 -12.28
CA ASP A 13 2.44 3.22 -12.66
C ASP A 13 1.16 2.42 -12.43
N PRO A 14 0.86 1.43 -13.30
CA PRO A 14 -0.36 0.63 -13.16
C PRO A 14 -0.28 -0.40 -12.02
N GLU A 15 0.92 -0.72 -11.53
CA GLU A 15 1.18 -1.78 -10.56
C GLU A 15 2.25 -1.37 -9.53
N PRO A 16 2.18 -1.92 -8.30
CA PRO A 16 3.18 -1.64 -7.28
C PRO A 16 4.57 -2.15 -7.68
N PRO A 17 5.64 -1.45 -7.28
CA PRO A 17 7.01 -1.91 -7.48
C PRO A 17 7.25 -3.32 -6.92
N ALA A 18 7.94 -4.17 -7.69
CA ALA A 18 8.27 -5.52 -7.26
C ALA A 18 9.20 -5.52 -6.02
N GLY A 19 9.02 -6.51 -5.15
CA GLY A 19 9.90 -6.76 -3.99
C GLY A 19 9.67 -5.85 -2.77
N ILE A 20 8.60 -5.04 -2.76
CA ILE A 20 8.18 -4.25 -1.59
C ILE A 20 7.28 -5.09 -0.65
N SER A 21 7.21 -4.72 0.64
CA SER A 21 6.42 -5.45 1.64
C SER A 21 4.91 -5.36 1.39
N LEU A 22 4.12 -6.23 2.02
CA LEU A 22 2.64 -6.18 1.93
C LEU A 22 2.09 -4.84 2.43
N GLY A 23 2.63 -4.29 3.52
CA GLY A 23 2.23 -2.98 4.02
C GLY A 23 2.55 -1.85 3.04
N GLN A 24 3.72 -1.91 2.38
CA GLN A 24 4.07 -0.95 1.33
C GLN A 24 3.17 -1.07 0.10
N GLN A 25 2.77 -2.29 -0.29
CA GLN A 25 1.79 -2.51 -1.36
C GLN A 25 0.41 -1.95 -0.98
N ALA A 26 -0.04 -2.16 0.26
CA ALA A 26 -1.31 -1.63 0.74
C ALA A 26 -1.31 -0.10 0.69
N LEU A 27 -0.27 0.56 1.20
CA LEU A 27 -0.13 2.03 1.14
C LEU A 27 -0.05 2.56 -0.30
N TRP A 28 0.62 1.83 -1.19
CA TRP A 28 0.68 2.15 -2.62
C TRP A 28 -0.71 2.11 -3.26
N LEU A 29 -1.50 1.08 -2.97
CA LEU A 29 -2.86 0.91 -3.52
C LEU A 29 -3.79 2.06 -3.11
N VAL A 30 -3.77 2.49 -1.84
CA VAL A 30 -4.54 3.67 -1.40
C VAL A 30 -4.14 4.90 -2.20
N LYS A 31 -2.83 5.12 -2.35
CA LYS A 31 -2.29 6.29 -3.04
C LYS A 31 -2.65 6.28 -4.53
N ALA A 32 -2.79 5.09 -5.12
CA ALA A 32 -3.27 4.87 -6.49
C ALA A 32 -4.80 5.00 -6.63
N GLY A 33 -5.53 5.28 -5.56
CA GLY A 33 -7.00 5.38 -5.57
C GLY A 33 -7.71 4.03 -5.55
N ARG A 34 -6.99 2.94 -5.28
CA ARG A 34 -7.49 1.56 -5.24
C ARG A 34 -7.76 1.15 -3.79
N TRP A 35 -8.73 1.82 -3.17
CA TRP A 35 -9.01 1.66 -1.74
C TRP A 35 -9.45 0.22 -1.39
N ASP A 36 -10.37 -0.37 -2.16
CA ASP A 36 -10.87 -1.73 -1.90
C ASP A 36 -9.74 -2.76 -1.95
N ASP A 37 -8.87 -2.69 -2.96
CA ASP A 37 -7.71 -3.57 -3.09
C ASP A 37 -6.73 -3.39 -1.91
N SER A 38 -6.55 -2.15 -1.44
CA SER A 38 -5.72 -1.87 -0.27
C SER A 38 -6.30 -2.49 1.00
N HIS A 39 -7.61 -2.30 1.22
CA HIS A 39 -8.33 -2.84 2.35
C HIS A 39 -8.26 -4.37 2.38
N ASP A 40 -8.51 -5.03 1.25
CA ASP A 40 -8.44 -6.49 1.15
C ASP A 40 -7.02 -7.01 1.37
N LEU A 41 -6.00 -6.32 0.83
CA LEU A 41 -4.60 -6.70 1.05
C LEU A 41 -4.17 -6.50 2.51
N CYS A 42 -4.65 -5.43 3.14
CA CYS A 42 -4.30 -5.04 4.51
C CYS A 42 -4.64 -6.12 5.54
N GLN A 43 -5.68 -6.92 5.29
CA GLN A 43 -6.05 -8.08 6.10
C GLN A 43 -4.93 -9.13 6.24
N ASN A 44 -3.99 -9.16 5.29
CA ASN A 44 -2.86 -10.08 5.28
C ASN A 44 -1.56 -9.45 5.83
N VAL A 45 -1.60 -8.17 6.21
CA VAL A 45 -0.45 -7.48 6.82
C VAL A 45 -0.39 -7.82 8.31
N PRO A 46 0.73 -8.37 8.81
CA PRO A 46 0.86 -8.72 10.23
C PRO A 46 0.68 -7.51 11.15
N ASP A 47 0.13 -7.74 12.34
CA ASP A 47 0.07 -6.73 13.39
C ASP A 47 1.47 -6.36 13.90
N PRO A 48 1.69 -5.09 14.31
CA PRO A 48 0.71 -4.00 14.40
C PRO A 48 0.56 -3.17 13.12
N GLU A 49 1.36 -3.45 12.08
CA GLU A 49 1.41 -2.64 10.86
C GLU A 49 0.06 -2.65 10.12
N GLY A 50 -0.57 -3.83 10.00
CA GLY A 50 -1.90 -3.96 9.40
C GLY A 50 -2.96 -3.15 10.14
N ALA A 51 -2.95 -3.16 11.48
CA ALA A 51 -3.89 -2.37 12.28
C ALA A 51 -3.76 -0.86 12.05
N TRP A 52 -2.53 -0.34 11.89
CA TRP A 52 -2.33 1.08 11.58
C TRP A 52 -2.80 1.45 10.18
N ILE A 53 -2.55 0.57 9.20
CA ILE A 53 -3.01 0.79 7.84
C ILE A 53 -4.54 0.76 7.81
N HIS A 54 -5.21 -0.23 8.42
CA HIS A 54 -6.67 -0.24 8.54
C HIS A 54 -7.24 1.02 9.20
N ALA A 55 -6.57 1.58 10.21
CA ALA A 55 -7.01 2.83 10.83
C ALA A 55 -6.81 4.07 9.93
N TYR A 56 -5.94 3.98 8.93
CA TYR A 56 -5.68 5.02 7.93
C TYR A 56 -6.61 4.93 6.71
N LEU A 57 -7.05 3.73 6.34
CA LEU A 57 -8.01 3.47 5.27
C LEU A 57 -9.39 4.04 5.60
#